data_AF-A0A250KVZ7-F1
#
_entry.id   AF-A0A250KVZ7-F1
#
_cell.length_a   1.000
_cell.length_b   1.000
_cell.length_c   1.000
_cell.angle_alpha   90.00
_cell.angle_beta   90.00
_cell.angle_gamma   90.00
#
_symmetry.space_group_name_H-M   'P 1'
#
loop_
_entity.id
_entity.type
_entity.pdbx_description
1 polymer ?
#
loop_
_entity_poly.entity_id
_entity_poly.type
_entity_poly.pdbx_seq_one_letter_code
_entity_poly.pdbx_strand_id
1 'polypeptide(L)'
;MRGLKAEKYEAALIYLQRMLKEPGKAREILVTHISGATEQLALCSDLCRLNEWIERHLNDTGWKRLQNALNQRQCSANLQRMSLKKSTYAALAKLAKERGMTLNETVEHLLKLHEADGLVTNPPADSEEAEDINEEMLIWMMARSSGSDA
;
A
#
# COMPACT_ATOMS: atom_id res chain seq x y z
N MET A 1 -3.25 24.09 18.59
CA MET A 1 -1.89 24.24 18.03
C MET A 1 -1.68 23.22 16.94
N ARG A 2 -1.69 23.66 15.70
CA ARG A 2 -1.16 22.93 14.55
C ARG A 2 0.36 22.98 14.67
N GLY A 3 0.98 21.81 14.68
CA GLY A 3 2.43 21.68 14.83
C GLY A 3 2.92 20.46 14.09
N LEU A 4 3.98 20.65 13.31
CA LEU A 4 4.74 19.58 12.72
C LEU A 4 5.76 19.05 13.73
N LYS A 5 6.06 17.76 13.61
CA LYS A 5 7.21 17.13 14.27
C LYS A 5 8.49 17.51 13.52
N ALA A 6 9.62 17.54 14.23
CA ALA A 6 10.93 17.88 13.64
C ALA A 6 11.29 17.00 12.43
N GLU A 7 10.98 15.70 12.51
CA GLU A 7 11.18 14.72 11.43
C GLU A 7 10.46 15.08 10.12
N LYS A 8 9.44 15.94 10.17
CA LYS A 8 8.62 16.33 9.00
C LYS A 8 8.98 17.70 8.44
N TYR A 9 9.93 18.42 9.05
CA TYR A 9 10.28 19.80 8.71
C TYR A 9 10.63 19.96 7.22
N GLU A 10 11.65 19.23 6.76
CA GLU A 10 12.19 19.37 5.40
C GLU A 10 11.16 18.98 4.35
N ALA A 11 10.46 17.86 4.57
CA ALA A 11 9.41 17.39 3.67
C ALA A 11 8.23 18.38 3.57
N ALA A 12 7.85 19.01 4.69
CA ALA A 12 6.79 20.00 4.73
C ALA A 12 7.18 21.27 3.98
N LEU A 13 8.42 21.74 4.17
CA LEU A 13 8.95 22.92 3.50
C LEU A 13 8.96 22.73 1.97
N ILE A 14 9.48 21.60 1.48
CA ILE A 14 9.48 21.26 0.05
C ILE A 14 8.05 21.18 -0.51
N TYR A 15 7.13 20.52 0.22
CA TYR A 15 5.75 20.39 -0.21
C TYR A 15 5.05 21.74 -0.34
N LEU A 16 5.18 22.60 0.67
CA LEU A 16 4.55 23.92 0.68
C LEU A 16 5.14 24.82 -0.42
N GLN A 17 6.46 24.82 -0.60
CA GLN A 17 7.10 25.55 -1.70
C GLN A 17 6.57 25.13 -3.08
N ARG A 18 6.37 23.82 -3.30
CA ARG A 18 5.79 23.32 -4.56
C ARG A 18 4.33 23.76 -4.72
N MET A 19 3.54 23.66 -3.66
CA MET A 19 2.13 24.03 -3.70
C MET A 19 1.91 25.52 -3.98
N LEU A 20 2.78 26.38 -3.43
CA LEU A 20 2.69 27.83 -3.65
C LEU A 20 3.10 28.28 -5.06
N LYS A 21 3.91 27.48 -5.78
CA LYS A 21 4.21 27.70 -7.19
C LYS A 21 3.00 27.44 -8.11
N GLU A 22 1.99 26.72 -7.63
CA GLU A 22 0.78 26.40 -8.38
C GLU A 22 -0.37 27.35 -7.96
N PRO A 23 -0.70 28.40 -8.74
CA PRO A 23 -1.59 29.48 -8.27
C PRO A 23 -3.01 29.01 -7.93
N GLY A 24 -3.53 28.00 -8.64
CA GLY A 24 -4.83 27.39 -8.32
C GLY A 24 -4.82 26.70 -6.96
N LYS A 25 -3.79 25.88 -6.68
CA LYS A 25 -3.66 25.16 -5.42
C LYS A 25 -3.32 26.07 -4.25
N ALA A 26 -2.54 27.13 -4.48
CA ALA A 26 -2.19 28.11 -3.46
C ALA A 26 -3.45 28.79 -2.88
N ARG A 27 -4.41 29.18 -3.73
CA ARG A 27 -5.69 29.77 -3.29
C ARG A 27 -6.52 28.81 -2.43
N GLU A 28 -6.45 27.51 -2.70
CA GLU A 28 -7.22 26.51 -1.98
C GLU A 28 -6.68 26.23 -0.57
N ILE A 29 -5.38 26.40 -0.34
CA ILE A 29 -4.72 26.00 0.92
C ILE A 29 -4.39 27.18 1.83
N LEU A 30 -4.42 28.41 1.31
CA LEU A 30 -4.08 29.62 2.06
C LEU A 30 -5.31 30.33 2.64
N VAL A 31 -5.12 31.01 3.77
CA VAL A 31 -6.06 31.97 4.37
C VAL A 31 -5.84 33.38 3.81
N THR A 32 -4.63 33.69 3.33
CA THR A 32 -4.18 35.04 2.96
C THR A 32 -3.73 35.17 1.50
N HIS A 33 -3.33 36.37 1.07
CA HIS A 33 -2.70 36.62 -0.23
C HIS A 33 -1.41 35.79 -0.44
N ILE A 34 -1.24 35.29 -1.67
CA ILE A 34 -0.21 34.29 -2.07
C ILE A 34 1.22 34.86 -2.05
N SER A 35 1.40 36.12 -2.46
CA SER A 35 2.73 36.75 -2.60
C SER A 35 3.47 36.83 -1.26
N GLY A 36 2.84 37.41 -0.24
CA GLY A 36 3.44 37.52 1.09
C GLY A 36 3.66 36.17 1.79
N ALA A 37 2.79 35.19 1.54
CA ALA A 37 2.95 33.85 2.10
C ALA A 37 4.19 33.13 1.52
N THR A 38 4.47 33.32 0.23
CA THR A 38 5.61 32.68 -0.45
C THR A 38 6.95 33.24 0.02
N GLU A 39 7.06 34.56 0.14
CA GLU A 39 8.27 35.22 0.64
C GLU A 39 8.56 34.84 2.09
N GLN A 40 7.53 34.80 2.95
CA GLN A 40 7.70 34.40 4.35
C GLN A 40 8.08 32.92 4.50
N LEU A 41 7.57 32.04 3.62
CA LEU A 41 7.95 30.62 3.65
C LEU A 41 9.43 30.45 3.30
N ALA A 42 9.97 31.25 2.38
CA ALA A 42 11.39 31.21 2.03
C ALA A 42 12.32 31.62 3.19
N LEU A 43 11.81 32.40 4.16
CA LEU A 43 12.55 32.85 5.34
C LEU A 43 12.43 31.88 6.55
N CYS A 44 11.71 30.76 6.40
CA CYS A 44 11.53 29.78 7.46
C CYS A 44 12.78 28.89 7.58
N SER A 45 13.73 29.30 8.43
CA SER A 45 14.98 28.60 8.70
C SER A 45 14.88 27.43 9.67
N ASP A 46 13.79 27.32 10.43
CA ASP A 46 13.62 26.33 11.48
C ASP A 46 12.14 25.88 11.62
N LEU A 47 11.94 24.81 12.40
CA LEU A 47 10.62 24.22 12.65
C LEU A 47 9.66 25.19 13.33
N CYS A 48 10.17 26.06 14.22
CA CYS A 48 9.33 27.00 14.96
C CYS A 48 8.70 28.00 14.00
N ARG A 49 9.52 28.65 13.17
CA ARG A 49 9.09 29.58 12.12
C ARG A 49 8.13 28.93 11.13
N LEU A 50 8.39 27.67 10.76
CA LEU A 50 7.49 26.95 9.86
C LEU A 50 6.12 26.69 10.51
N ASN A 51 6.08 26.31 11.79
CA ASN A 51 4.82 26.09 12.51
C ASN A 51 4.04 27.41 12.67
N GLU A 52 4.71 28.52 12.97
CA GLU A 52 4.09 29.84 13.01
C GLU A 52 3.52 30.26 11.64
N TRP A 53 4.27 29.99 10.56
CA TRP A 53 3.80 30.23 9.20
C TRP A 53 2.56 29.40 8.89
N ILE A 54 2.54 28.12 9.28
CA ILE A 54 1.39 27.22 9.08
C ILE A 54 0.15 27.74 9.82
N GLU A 55 0.30 28.16 11.07
CA GLU A 55 -0.82 28.71 11.85
C GLU A 55 -1.38 29.98 11.23
N ARG A 56 -0.50 30.86 10.71
CA ARG A 56 -0.89 32.14 10.13
C ARG A 56 -1.51 32.04 8.74
N HIS A 57 -0.97 31.16 7.90
CA HIS A 57 -1.26 31.18 6.46
C HIS A 57 -2.05 29.98 5.96
N LEU A 58 -2.01 28.84 6.65
CA LEU A 58 -2.66 27.62 6.17
C LEU A 58 -4.11 27.57 6.68
N ASN A 59 -5.07 27.28 5.80
CA ASN A 59 -6.44 27.00 6.22
C ASN A 59 -6.57 25.51 6.64
N ASP A 60 -7.73 25.10 7.17
CA ASP A 60 -7.96 23.71 7.60
C ASP A 60 -7.78 22.69 6.46
N THR A 61 -8.19 23.06 5.25
CA THR A 61 -8.03 22.23 4.05
C THR A 61 -6.56 22.05 3.70
N GLY A 62 -5.79 23.13 3.72
CA GLY A 62 -4.35 23.13 3.52
C GLY A 62 -3.63 22.29 4.57
N TRP A 63 -4.04 22.42 5.84
CA TRP A 63 -3.47 21.63 6.94
C TRP A 63 -3.69 20.14 6.75
N LYS A 64 -4.93 19.73 6.44
CA LYS A 64 -5.24 18.32 6.15
C LYS A 64 -4.47 17.80 4.93
N ARG A 65 -4.36 18.58 3.87
CA ARG A 65 -3.60 18.21 2.66
C ARG A 65 -2.11 18.03 2.96
N LEU A 66 -1.52 18.93 3.74
CA LEU A 66 -0.14 18.83 4.19
C LEU A 66 0.07 17.57 5.03
N GLN A 67 -0.77 17.32 6.04
CA GLN A 67 -0.69 16.12 6.86
C GLN A 67 -0.80 14.83 6.03
N ASN A 68 -1.76 14.78 5.09
CA ASN A 68 -1.94 13.63 4.21
C ASN A 68 -0.71 13.40 3.31
N ALA A 69 -0.15 14.46 2.73
CA ALA A 69 1.04 14.33 1.88
C ALA A 69 2.26 13.83 2.66
N LEU A 70 2.44 14.31 3.90
CA LEU A 70 3.53 13.88 4.78
C LEU A 70 3.35 12.43 5.24
N ASN A 71 2.12 12.02 5.58
CA ASN A 71 1.84 10.65 6.01
C ASN A 71 1.89 9.66 4.84
N GLN A 72 1.44 10.04 3.64
CA GLN A 72 1.53 9.19 2.44
C GLN A 72 2.98 8.85 2.10
N ARG A 73 3.91 9.81 2.18
CA ARG A 73 5.34 9.53 1.96
C ARG A 73 5.90 8.48 2.92
N GLN A 74 5.41 8.43 4.15
CA GLN A 74 5.82 7.43 5.13
C GLN A 74 5.20 6.06 4.83
N CYS A 75 3.91 6.02 4.48
CA CYS A 75 3.20 4.77 4.20
C CYS A 75 3.52 4.14 2.83
N SER A 76 4.00 4.92 1.86
CA SER A 76 4.25 4.44 0.49
C SER A 76 5.72 4.30 0.12
N ALA A 77 6.66 4.53 1.04
CA ALA A 77 8.10 4.49 0.75
C ALA A 77 8.57 3.15 0.14
N ASN A 78 7.91 2.03 0.52
CA ASN A 78 8.23 0.68 0.03
C ASN A 78 7.12 0.07 -0.83
N LEU A 79 6.12 0.88 -1.25
CA LEU A 79 5.01 0.37 -2.06
C LEU A 79 5.29 0.60 -3.54
N GLN A 80 5.36 -0.50 -4.30
CA GLN A 80 5.42 -0.42 -5.75
C GLN A 80 4.03 -0.15 -6.33
N ARG A 81 3.92 0.87 -7.19
CA ARG A 81 2.68 1.15 -7.90
C ARG A 81 2.61 0.30 -9.16
N MET A 82 1.65 -0.61 -9.21
CA MET A 82 1.34 -1.39 -10.42
C MET A 82 0.20 -0.76 -11.19
N SER A 83 0.34 -0.68 -12.51
CA SER A 83 -0.74 -0.30 -13.40
C SER A 83 -1.47 -1.56 -13.88
N LEU A 84 -2.77 -1.61 -13.67
CA LEU A 84 -3.62 -2.73 -14.07
C LEU A 84 -4.66 -2.26 -15.09
N LYS A 85 -5.06 -3.16 -16.00
CA LYS A 85 -6.24 -2.93 -16.84
C LYS A 85 -7.45 -2.73 -15.94
N LYS A 86 -8.34 -1.80 -16.33
CA LYS A 86 -9.53 -1.43 -15.53
C LYS A 86 -10.40 -2.65 -15.16
N SER A 87 -10.58 -3.59 -16.09
CA SER A 87 -11.32 -4.83 -15.86
C SER A 87 -10.65 -5.73 -14.80
N THR A 88 -9.33 -5.92 -14.90
CA THR A 88 -8.55 -6.72 -13.96
C THR A 88 -8.59 -6.13 -12.56
N TYR A 89 -8.41 -4.81 -12.44
CA TYR A 89 -8.55 -4.12 -11.16
C TYR A 89 -9.94 -4.30 -10.55
N ALA A 90 -11.01 -4.15 -11.36
CA ALA A 90 -12.37 -4.30 -10.88
C ALA A 90 -12.66 -5.73 -10.37
N ALA A 91 -12.16 -6.75 -11.08
CA ALA A 91 -12.29 -8.14 -10.64
C ALA A 91 -11.54 -8.40 -9.33
N LEU A 92 -10.29 -7.93 -9.22
CA LEU A 92 -9.49 -8.04 -7.98
C LEU A 92 -10.15 -7.32 -6.81
N ALA A 93 -10.65 -6.09 -7.04
CA ALA A 93 -11.32 -5.32 -6.00
C ALA A 93 -12.62 -5.98 -5.53
N LYS A 94 -13.38 -6.59 -6.44
CA LYS A 94 -14.58 -7.37 -6.10
C LYS A 94 -14.21 -8.57 -5.23
N LEU A 95 -13.20 -9.34 -5.63
CA LEU A 95 -12.73 -10.52 -4.90
C LEU A 95 -12.20 -10.15 -3.50
N ALA A 96 -11.39 -9.10 -3.42
CA ALA A 96 -10.86 -8.58 -2.16
C ALA A 96 -12.00 -8.21 -1.20
N LYS A 97 -13.02 -7.51 -1.71
CA LYS A 97 -14.21 -7.13 -0.93
C LYS A 97 -14.99 -8.35 -0.44
N GLU A 98 -15.23 -9.33 -1.31
CA GLU A 98 -15.98 -10.55 -0.97
C GLU A 98 -15.27 -11.37 0.12
N ARG A 99 -13.93 -11.33 0.16
CA ARG A 99 -13.12 -12.06 1.12
C ARG A 99 -12.70 -11.24 2.35
N GLY A 100 -13.09 -9.97 2.43
CA GLY A 100 -12.65 -9.07 3.51
C GLY A 100 -11.14 -8.82 3.52
N MET A 101 -10.47 -8.96 2.38
CA MET A 101 -9.02 -8.81 2.22
C MET A 101 -8.68 -7.48 1.56
N THR A 102 -7.44 -7.02 1.75
CA THR A 102 -6.83 -5.98 0.94
C THR A 102 -6.49 -6.51 -0.45
N LEU A 103 -6.26 -5.60 -1.40
CA LEU A 103 -5.83 -5.98 -2.76
C LEU A 103 -4.50 -6.75 -2.74
N ASN A 104 -3.55 -6.37 -1.88
CA ASN A 104 -2.26 -7.05 -1.78
C ASN A 104 -2.42 -8.47 -1.25
N GLU A 105 -3.15 -8.66 -0.15
CA GLU A 105 -3.45 -10.00 0.40
C GLU A 105 -4.17 -10.89 -0.61
N THR A 106 -5.08 -10.29 -1.39
CA THR A 106 -5.79 -11.01 -2.47
C THR A 106 -4.83 -11.48 -3.55
N VAL A 107 -3.88 -10.64 -3.98
CA VAL A 107 -2.87 -11.01 -4.98
C VAL A 107 -1.95 -12.11 -4.43
N GLU A 108 -1.45 -11.97 -3.19
CA GLU A 108 -0.62 -12.99 -2.55
C GLU A 108 -1.35 -14.34 -2.43
N HIS A 109 -2.64 -14.32 -2.06
CA HIS A 109 -3.46 -15.52 -2.01
C HIS A 109 -3.60 -16.18 -3.39
N LEU A 110 -3.83 -15.40 -4.45
CA LEU A 110 -3.93 -15.92 -5.81
C LEU A 110 -2.61 -16.52 -6.30
N LEU A 111 -1.46 -15.91 -5.95
CA LEU A 111 -0.15 -16.47 -6.28
C LEU A 111 0.10 -17.80 -5.59
N LYS A 112 -0.19 -17.91 -4.29
CA LYS A 112 -0.08 -19.17 -3.54
C LYS A 112 -0.97 -20.28 -4.10
N LEU A 113 -2.19 -19.94 -4.51
CA LEU A 113 -3.08 -20.91 -5.18
C LEU A 113 -2.47 -21.39 -6.50
N HIS A 114 -1.90 -20.49 -7.30
CA HIS A 114 -1.29 -20.86 -8.57
C HIS A 114 -0.04 -21.73 -8.41
N GLU A 115 0.80 -21.42 -7.42
CA GLU A 115 1.95 -22.26 -7.05
C GLU A 115 1.53 -23.66 -6.61
N ALA A 116 0.47 -23.76 -5.79
CA ALA A 116 -0.08 -25.04 -5.37
C ALA A 116 -0.67 -25.85 -6.55
N ASP A 117 -1.32 -25.18 -7.50
CA ASP A 117 -1.90 -25.82 -8.69
C ASP A 117 -0.82 -26.31 -9.67
N GLY A 118 0.31 -25.60 -9.77
CA GLY A 118 1.49 -26.01 -10.53
C GLY A 118 2.18 -27.26 -9.97
N LEU A 119 2.15 -27.45 -8.64
CA LEU A 119 2.69 -28.65 -7.97
C LEU A 119 1.79 -29.89 -8.13
N VAL A 120 0.49 -29.70 -8.31
CA VAL A 120 -0.47 -30.81 -8.55
C VAL A 120 -0.48 -31.24 -10.02
N THR A 121 -0.20 -30.31 -10.94
CA THR A 121 -0.25 -30.58 -12.40
C THR A 121 1.07 -31.02 -13.01
N ASN A 122 2.20 -30.78 -12.34
CA ASN A 122 3.50 -31.34 -12.69
C ASN A 122 4.07 -32.09 -11.48
N PRO A 123 3.77 -33.39 -11.29
CA PRO A 123 4.60 -34.21 -10.41
C PRO A 123 6.05 -34.15 -10.91
N PRO A 124 7.06 -34.07 -10.02
CA PRO A 124 8.46 -34.05 -10.44
C PRO A 124 8.74 -35.30 -11.26
N ALA A 125 8.97 -35.10 -12.56
CA ALA A 125 9.29 -36.15 -13.52
C ALA A 125 10.77 -36.51 -13.43
N ASP A 126 11.27 -36.79 -12.22
CA ASP A 126 12.55 -37.46 -11.95
C ASP A 126 12.72 -37.66 -10.44
N SER A 127 12.31 -38.81 -9.95
CA SER A 127 12.99 -39.49 -8.85
C SER A 127 12.72 -40.99 -8.99
N GLU A 128 13.73 -41.71 -9.48
CA GLU A 128 13.82 -43.18 -9.61
C GLU A 128 13.77 -43.91 -8.25
N GLU A 129 12.86 -43.53 -7.36
CA GLU A 129 12.60 -44.21 -6.07
C GLU A 129 11.13 -44.65 -5.96
N ALA A 130 10.51 -44.96 -7.10
CA ALA A 130 9.09 -45.30 -7.21
C ALA A 130 8.78 -46.80 -7.06
N GLU A 131 9.65 -47.60 -6.43
CA GLU A 131 9.33 -49.01 -6.13
C GLU A 131 8.84 -49.24 -4.69
N ASP A 132 9.18 -48.40 -3.71
CA ASP A 132 8.79 -48.67 -2.30
C ASP A 132 7.50 -47.94 -1.84
N ILE A 133 7.11 -46.83 -2.48
CA ILE A 133 5.91 -46.06 -2.04
C ILE A 133 4.60 -46.73 -2.49
N ASN A 134 4.66 -47.59 -3.52
CA ASN A 134 3.47 -48.24 -4.07
C ASN A 134 2.94 -49.36 -3.16
N GLU A 135 3.80 -50.05 -2.40
CA GLU A 135 3.36 -51.11 -1.48
C GLU A 135 2.63 -50.56 -0.25
N GLU A 136 3.13 -49.48 0.39
CA GLU A 136 2.43 -48.86 1.53
C GLU A 136 1.07 -48.29 1.12
N MET A 137 0.97 -47.70 -0.08
CA MET A 137 -0.29 -47.16 -0.59
C MET A 137 -1.29 -48.27 -0.94
N LEU A 138 -0.82 -49.41 -1.46
CA LEU A 138 -1.65 -50.61 -1.66
C LEU A 138 -2.14 -51.23 -0.34
N ILE A 139 -1.28 -51.29 0.68
CA ILE A 139 -1.64 -51.80 2.01
C ILE A 139 -2.72 -50.90 2.65
N TRP A 140 -2.59 -49.58 2.52
CA TRP A 140 -3.58 -48.62 3.00
C TRP A 140 -4.93 -48.72 2.25
N MET A 141 -4.91 -48.96 0.94
CA MET A 141 -6.12 -49.15 0.14
C MET A 141 -6.83 -50.47 0.44
N MET A 142 -6.10 -51.57 0.67
CA MET A 142 -6.69 -52.85 1.04
C MET A 142 -7.27 -52.85 2.46
N ALA A 143 -6.63 -52.18 3.42
CA ALA A 143 -7.14 -52.05 4.79
C ALA A 143 -8.46 -51.25 4.86
N ARG A 144 -8.67 -50.29 3.96
CA ARG A 144 -9.89 -49.46 3.91
C ARG A 144 -11.06 -50.16 3.22
N SER A 145 -10.82 -51.16 2.38
CA SER A 145 -11.88 -51.89 1.66
C SER A 145 -12.45 -53.09 2.43
N SER A 146 -11.84 -53.51 3.55
CA SER A 146 -12.31 -54.67 4.34
C SER A 146 -13.16 -54.32 5.57
N GLY A 147 -13.64 -53.08 5.69
CA GLY A 147 -14.30 -52.58 6.91
C GLY A 147 -15.74 -52.07 6.76
N SER A 148 -16.52 -52.54 5.78
CA SER A 148 -17.94 -52.16 5.67
C SER A 148 -18.77 -53.28 5.04
N ASP A 149 -18.97 -54.37 5.77
CA ASP A 149 -20.20 -55.15 5.73
C ASP A 149 -20.23 -56.11 6.93
N ALA A 150 -20.78 -55.62 8.04
CA ALA A 150 -21.41 -56.40 9.12
C ALA A 150 -22.22 -55.46 10.02
#